data_AF-A0A4V6KQU9-F1
#
_entry.id   AF-A0A4V6KQU9-F1
#
_cell.length_a   1.000
_cell.length_b   1.000
_cell.length_c   1.000
_cell.angle_alpha   90.00
_cell.angle_beta   90.00
_cell.angle_gamma   90.00
#
_symmetry.space_group_name_H-M   'P 1'
#
loop_
_entity.id
_entity.type
_entity.pdbx_description
1 polymer ?
#
loop_
_entity_poly.entity_id
_entity_poly.type
_entity_poly.pdbx_seq_one_letter_code
_entity_poly.pdbx_strand_id
1 'polypeptide(L)'
;MLFSFAQARACAEAGVYLISPFVGRILDWYKANGDKKEFAPHEDPGVVSVSEIYQYYKQHGYETVVMGASFRNVGEIIELAGCDRLTIAPALLKELAESEGALERKLSLYRAK
;
A
#
# COMPACT_ATOMS: atom_id res chain seq x y z
N MET A 1 6.28 9.95 8.17
CA MET A 1 5.53 8.69 8.36
C MET A 1 4.07 8.99 8.13
N LEU A 2 3.40 8.25 7.24
CA LEU A 2 2.04 8.54 6.79
C LEU A 2 1.15 7.32 7.09
N PHE A 3 0.11 7.54 7.89
CA PHE A 3 -0.82 6.51 8.37
C PHE A 3 -2.29 6.88 8.17
N SER A 4 -2.62 8.18 8.15
CA SER A 4 -4.01 8.63 8.03
C SER A 4 -4.29 9.26 6.67
N PHE A 5 -5.54 9.17 6.24
CA PHE A 5 -6.01 9.83 5.03
C PHE A 5 -5.82 11.36 5.09
N ALA A 6 -5.98 11.97 6.27
CA ALA A 6 -5.74 13.40 6.45
C ALA A 6 -4.29 13.80 6.09
N GLN A 7 -3.31 12.99 6.47
CA GLN A 7 -1.91 13.23 6.07
C GLN A 7 -1.72 13.06 4.57
N ALA A 8 -2.33 12.04 3.96
CA ALA A 8 -2.29 11.84 2.51
C ALA A 8 -2.83 13.07 1.77
N ARG A 9 -4.04 13.51 2.11
CA ARG A 9 -4.64 14.70 1.50
C ARG A 9 -3.77 15.95 1.67
N ALA A 10 -3.26 16.20 2.88
CA ALA A 10 -2.39 17.34 3.13
C ALA A 10 -1.09 17.29 2.29
N CYS A 11 -0.50 16.10 2.12
CA CYS A 11 0.68 15.93 1.27
C CYS A 11 0.38 16.17 -0.21
N ALA A 12 -0.77 15.69 -0.70
CA ALA A 12 -1.22 15.92 -2.07
C ALA A 12 -1.44 17.41 -2.36
N GLU A 13 -2.17 18.11 -1.48
CA GLU A 13 -2.42 19.55 -1.58
C GLU A 13 -1.14 20.39 -1.48
N ALA A 14 -0.13 19.91 -0.73
CA ALA A 14 1.18 20.53 -0.64
C ALA A 14 2.08 20.27 -1.86
N GLY A 15 1.67 19.43 -2.82
CA GLY A 15 2.43 19.15 -4.04
C GLY A 15 3.78 18.48 -3.80
N VAL A 16 3.90 17.66 -2.74
CA VAL A 16 5.15 16.95 -2.46
C VAL A 16 5.46 15.95 -3.58
N TYR A 17 6.74 15.69 -3.82
CA TYR A 17 7.14 14.78 -4.91
C TYR A 17 6.66 13.34 -4.68
N LEU A 18 6.78 12.82 -3.45
CA LEU A 18 6.50 11.43 -3.12
C LEU A 18 6.01 11.31 -1.67
N ILE A 19 5.10 10.38 -1.44
CA ILE A 19 4.72 9.92 -0.10
C ILE A 19 5.06 8.45 0.11
N SER A 20 5.35 8.09 1.36
CA SER A 20 5.57 6.71 1.80
C SER A 20 4.54 6.30 2.85
N PRO A 21 3.30 5.93 2.45
CA PRO A 21 2.32 5.37 3.35
C PRO A 21 2.75 3.98 3.84
N PHE A 22 2.62 3.73 5.14
CA PHE A 22 3.09 2.50 5.76
C PHE A 22 2.00 1.44 5.76
N VAL A 23 2.33 0.21 5.39
CA VAL A 23 1.42 -0.92 5.33
C VAL A 23 1.50 -1.74 6.61
N GLY A 24 2.59 -2.46 6.82
CA GLY A 24 2.73 -3.43 7.90
C GLY A 24 2.69 -2.84 9.32
N ARG A 25 3.02 -1.55 9.52
CA ARG A 25 2.82 -0.92 10.84
C ARG A 25 1.35 -0.65 11.16
N ILE A 26 0.51 -0.49 10.14
CA ILE A 26 -0.95 -0.43 10.33
C ILE A 26 -1.44 -1.82 10.73
N LEU A 27 -1.00 -2.89 10.05
CA LEU A 27 -1.29 -4.27 10.44
C LEU A 27 -0.91 -4.55 11.90
N ASP A 28 0.31 -4.18 12.31
CA ASP A 28 0.78 -4.36 13.69
C ASP A 28 -0.18 -3.71 14.70
N TRP A 29 -0.64 -2.48 14.42
CA TRP A 29 -1.54 -1.76 15.30
C TRP A 29 -2.90 -2.45 15.42
N TYR A 30 -3.48 -2.92 14.30
CA TYR A 30 -4.75 -3.64 14.31
C TYR A 30 -4.64 -4.98 15.04
N LYS A 31 -3.54 -5.73 14.84
CA LYS A 31 -3.29 -6.97 15.58
C LYS A 31 -3.12 -6.73 17.08
N ALA A 32 -2.51 -5.62 17.49
CA ALA A 32 -2.33 -5.31 18.91
C ALA A 32 -3.62 -4.82 19.57
N ASN A 33 -4.43 -4.01 18.88
CA ASN A 33 -5.51 -3.23 19.49
C ASN A 33 -6.93 -3.67 19.07
N GLY A 34 -7.08 -4.52 18.06
CA GLY A 34 -8.37 -5.05 17.61
C GLY A 34 -8.59 -6.52 17.99
N ASP A 35 -9.81 -6.99 17.81
CA ASP A 35 -10.17 -8.40 18.10
C ASP A 35 -9.65 -9.37 17.02
N LYS A 36 -9.60 -8.93 15.75
CA LYS A 36 -9.10 -9.71 14.62
C LYS A 36 -7.57 -9.73 14.61
N LYS A 37 -6.96 -10.93 14.63
CA LYS A 37 -5.49 -11.13 14.67
C LYS A 37 -4.90 -11.63 13.35
N GLU A 38 -5.75 -12.12 12.46
CA GLU A 38 -5.37 -12.66 11.15
C GLU A 38 -6.16 -11.92 10.07
N PHE A 39 -5.49 -11.58 8.98
CA PHE A 39 -6.05 -10.80 7.88
C PHE A 39 -5.65 -11.47 6.58
N ALA A 40 -6.61 -11.71 5.69
CA ALA A 40 -6.27 -12.04 4.32
C ALA A 40 -5.59 -10.80 3.66
N PRO A 41 -4.76 -10.96 2.61
CA PRO A 41 -4.03 -9.84 2.00
C PRO A 41 -4.92 -8.65 1.61
N HIS A 42 -6.10 -8.91 1.05
CA HIS A 42 -7.07 -7.87 0.66
C HIS A 42 -7.86 -7.26 1.83
N GLU A 43 -7.80 -7.87 3.01
CA GLU A 43 -8.40 -7.34 4.25
C GLU A 43 -7.36 -6.64 5.13
N ASP A 44 -6.08 -6.68 4.77
CA ASP A 44 -5.01 -6.05 5.54
C ASP A 44 -5.27 -4.54 5.62
N PRO A 45 -5.36 -3.96 6.83
CA PRO A 45 -5.74 -2.56 7.01
C PRO A 45 -4.71 -1.58 6.42
N GLY A 46 -3.44 -1.99 6.34
CA GLY A 46 -2.40 -1.23 5.64
C GLY A 46 -2.56 -1.26 4.13
N VAL A 47 -2.91 -2.42 3.56
CA VAL A 47 -3.21 -2.56 2.13
C VAL A 47 -4.44 -1.72 1.76
N VAL A 48 -5.50 -1.78 2.56
CA VAL A 48 -6.71 -0.95 2.38
C VAL A 48 -6.33 0.53 2.40
N SER A 49 -5.57 0.97 3.40
CA SER A 49 -5.14 2.37 3.52
C SER A 49 -4.37 2.86 2.29
N VAL A 50 -3.37 2.11 1.81
CA VAL A 50 -2.58 2.51 0.63
C VAL A 50 -3.44 2.50 -0.63
N SER A 51 -4.34 1.53 -0.77
CA SER A 51 -5.25 1.44 -1.91
C SER A 51 -6.19 2.65 -1.98
N GLU A 52 -6.78 3.06 -0.85
CA GLU A 52 -7.63 4.24 -0.77
C GLU A 52 -6.86 5.53 -1.10
N ILE A 53 -5.64 5.67 -0.56
CA ILE A 53 -4.76 6.82 -0.85
C ILE A 53 -4.41 6.85 -2.34
N TYR A 54 -4.01 5.72 -2.92
CA TYR A 54 -3.68 5.62 -4.34
C TYR A 54 -4.87 6.05 -5.20
N GLN A 55 -6.06 5.49 -4.94
CA GLN A 55 -7.27 5.81 -5.69
C GLN A 55 -7.63 7.30 -5.57
N TYR A 56 -7.57 7.87 -4.37
CA TYR A 56 -7.80 9.30 -4.16
C TYR A 56 -6.84 10.17 -4.98
N TYR A 57 -5.54 9.85 -4.95
CA TYR A 57 -4.53 10.59 -5.68
C TYR A 57 -4.78 10.54 -7.19
N LYS A 58 -5.06 9.35 -7.71
CA LYS A 58 -5.32 9.10 -9.11
C LYS A 58 -6.61 9.75 -9.61
N GLN A 59 -7.69 9.69 -8.84
CA GLN A 59 -8.98 10.30 -9.18
C GLN A 59 -8.94 11.83 -9.25
N HIS A 60 -8.10 12.46 -8.41
CA HIS A 60 -7.98 13.93 -8.35
C HIS A 60 -6.82 14.46 -9.20
N GLY A 61 -6.10 13.59 -9.92
CA GLY A 61 -4.99 13.99 -10.79
C GLY A 61 -3.76 14.51 -10.05
N TYR A 62 -3.55 14.10 -8.79
CA TYR A 62 -2.34 14.46 -8.05
C TYR A 62 -1.11 13.72 -8.61
N GLU A 63 -0.04 14.47 -8.87
CA GLU A 63 1.21 13.94 -9.44
C GLU A 63 2.15 13.33 -8.41
N THR A 64 1.89 13.55 -7.11
CA THR A 64 2.68 12.97 -6.03
C THR A 64 2.75 11.45 -6.17
N VAL A 65 3.97 10.91 -6.19
CA VAL A 65 4.22 9.47 -6.30
C VAL A 65 3.76 8.77 -5.02
N VAL A 66 2.94 7.72 -5.17
CA VAL A 66 2.53 6.86 -4.06
C VAL A 66 3.48 5.66 -3.95
N MET A 67 4.31 5.63 -2.89
CA MET A 67 5.26 4.55 -2.64
C MET A 67 4.91 3.75 -1.38
N GLY A 68 4.20 2.63 -1.53
CA GLY A 68 3.91 1.74 -0.39
C GLY A 68 5.19 1.28 0.31
N ALA A 69 5.18 1.25 1.65
CA ALA A 69 6.36 0.99 2.47
C ALA A 69 6.04 0.15 3.72
N SER A 70 7.09 -0.36 4.38
CA SER A 70 7.00 -1.02 5.70
C SER A 70 6.19 -2.32 5.73
N PHE A 71 6.41 -3.22 4.78
CA PHE A 71 5.72 -4.51 4.67
C PHE A 71 6.08 -5.52 5.78
N ARG A 72 5.18 -6.47 6.06
CA ARG A 72 5.41 -7.65 6.93
C ARG A 72 5.48 -8.95 6.14
N ASN A 73 4.81 -9.05 5.00
CA ASN A 73 4.75 -10.27 4.20
C ASN A 73 4.57 -9.94 2.71
N VAL A 74 4.87 -10.92 1.85
CA VAL A 74 4.74 -10.75 0.38
C VAL A 74 3.29 -10.59 -0.08
N GLY A 75 2.31 -11.08 0.67
CA GLY A 75 0.89 -10.92 0.36
C GLY A 75 0.46 -9.45 0.30
N GLU A 76 0.91 -8.64 1.26
CA GLU A 76 0.69 -7.19 1.26
C GLU A 76 1.28 -6.50 0.02
N ILE A 77 2.46 -6.94 -0.44
CA ILE A 77 3.17 -6.38 -1.59
C ILE A 77 2.41 -6.72 -2.88
N ILE A 78 2.03 -8.00 -3.02
CA ILE A 78 1.27 -8.52 -4.15
C ILE A 78 -0.08 -7.82 -4.26
N GLU A 79 -0.77 -7.60 -3.14
CA GLU A 79 -2.07 -6.93 -3.14
C GLU A 79 -1.99 -5.45 -3.55
N LEU A 80 -0.80 -4.85 -3.51
CA LEU A 80 -0.54 -3.49 -4.00
C LEU A 80 0.15 -3.46 -5.37
N ALA A 81 0.20 -4.58 -6.10
CA ALA A 81 0.76 -4.63 -7.45
C ALA A 81 0.07 -3.61 -8.36
N GLY A 82 0.85 -2.67 -8.92
CA GLY A 82 0.36 -1.55 -9.71
C GLY A 82 0.41 -0.18 -9.02
N CYS A 83 0.78 -0.13 -7.74
CA CYS A 83 1.22 1.10 -7.07
C CYS A 83 2.39 1.74 -7.83
N ASP A 84 2.56 3.06 -7.75
CA ASP A 84 3.59 3.75 -8.53
C ASP A 84 5.01 3.25 -8.20
N ARG A 85 5.26 3.04 -6.91
CA ARG A 85 6.48 2.43 -6.38
C ARG A 85 6.16 1.60 -5.13
N LEU A 86 7.04 0.67 -4.79
CA LEU A 86 7.02 -0.06 -3.52
C LEU A 86 8.47 -0.12 -3.01
N THR A 87 8.69 0.23 -1.74
CA THR A 87 10.01 0.07 -1.10
C THR A 87 9.98 -1.16 -0.18
N ILE A 88 10.80 -2.15 -0.51
CA ILE A 88 10.70 -3.51 0.01
C ILE A 88 12.03 -3.89 0.67
N ALA A 89 11.95 -4.48 1.86
CA ALA A 89 13.14 -4.97 2.57
C ALA A 89 13.80 -6.15 1.84
N PRO A 90 15.13 -6.33 1.91
CA PRO A 90 15.84 -7.39 1.20
C PRO A 90 15.30 -8.81 1.44
N ALA A 91 14.82 -9.11 2.65
CA ALA A 91 14.24 -10.41 2.98
C ALA A 91 12.98 -10.70 2.15
N LEU A 92 12.06 -9.73 2.07
CA LEU A 92 10.83 -9.87 1.27
C LEU A 92 11.10 -9.82 -0.24
N LEU A 93 12.16 -9.11 -0.68
CA LEU A 93 12.61 -9.18 -2.07
C LEU A 93 13.10 -10.59 -2.44
N LYS A 94 13.81 -11.25 -1.52
CA LYS A 94 14.25 -12.64 -1.71
C LYS A 94 13.05 -13.57 -1.80
N GLU A 95 12.07 -13.46 -0.90
CA GLU A 95 10.84 -14.26 -0.95
C GLU A 95 10.08 -14.06 -2.26
N LEU A 96 9.98 -12.82 -2.76
CA LEU A 96 9.37 -12.54 -4.07
C LEU A 96 10.17 -13.16 -5.22
N ALA A 97 11.49 -13.08 -5.19
CA ALA A 97 12.36 -13.65 -6.23
C ALA A 97 12.30 -15.19 -6.26
N GLU A 98 12.02 -15.83 -5.12
CA GLU A 98 11.84 -17.28 -5.00
C GLU A 98 10.40 -17.73 -5.27
N SER A 99 9.44 -16.80 -5.39
CA SER A 99 8.05 -17.12 -5.68
C SER A 99 7.82 -17.35 -7.18
N GLU A 100 7.04 -18.37 -7.51
CA GLU A 100 6.61 -18.66 -8.87
C GLU A 100 5.12 -18.37 -9.06
N GLY A 101 4.74 -17.94 -10.26
CA GLY A 101 3.34 -17.69 -10.62
C GLY A 101 3.15 -16.37 -11.37
N ALA A 102 1.93 -16.17 -11.87
CA ALA A 102 1.55 -14.92 -12.51
C ALA A 102 1.15 -13.88 -11.46
N LEU A 103 1.67 -12.65 -11.58
CA LEU A 103 1.27 -11.53 -10.75
C LEU A 103 0.18 -10.73 -11.46
N GLU A 104 -1.02 -10.68 -10.86
CA GLU A 104 -2.10 -9.83 -11.33
C GLU A 104 -1.92 -8.41 -10.80
N ARG A 105 -2.13 -7.41 -11.66
CA ARG A 105 -2.17 -6.01 -11.26
C ARG A 105 -3.46 -5.71 -10.48
N LYS A 106 -3.35 -5.25 -9.24
CA LYS A 106 -4.47 -4.88 -8.36
C LYS A 106 -4.84 -3.40 -8.41
N LEU A 107 -3.85 -2.52 -8.57
CA LEU A 107 -4.05 -1.08 -8.61
C LEU A 107 -3.89 -0.52 -10.03
N SER A 108 -4.95 0.08 -10.56
CA SER A 108 -4.94 0.78 -11.85
C SER A 108 -5.90 1.98 -11.82
N LEU A 109 -5.63 2.97 -12.68
CA LEU A 109 -6.51 4.11 -12.95
C LEU A 109 -7.83 3.69 -13.61
N TYR A 110 -7.82 2.57 -14.34
CA TYR A 110 -8.96 2.04 -15.06
C TYR A 110 -9.47 0.80 -14.35
N ARG A 111 -10.45 0.96 -13.46
CA ARG A 111 -11.46 -0.10 -13.33
C ARG A 111 -12.30 -0.03 -14.60
N ALA A 112 -12.20 -1.05 -15.44
CA ALA A 112 -13.25 -1.31 -16.42
C ALA A 112 -14.58 -1.31 -15.65
N LYS A 113 -15.53 -0.49 -16.13
CA LYS A 113 -16.93 -0.61 -15.72
C LYS A 113 -17.46 -1.99 -16.09
#